data_AF-A0A7W2TDI4-F1
#
_entry.id   AF-A0A7W2TDI4-F1
#
_cell.length_a   1.000
_cell.length_b   1.000
_cell.length_c   1.000
_cell.angle_alpha   90.00
_cell.angle_beta   90.00
_cell.angle_gamma   90.00
#
_symmetry.space_group_name_H-M   'P 1'
#
loop_
_entity.id
_entity.type
_entity.pdbx_description
1 polymer ?
#
loop_
_entity_poly.entity_id
_entity_poly.type
_entity_poly.pdbx_seq_one_letter_code
_entity_poly.pdbx_strand_id
1 'polypeptide(L)' 'ATGNVLDNAESADGPLTVTSFTVGGNTYNAGDTVTLAEGELTLNADGSYTFTPNDNFNGAVPVITYIVTDGAGDTQRS' A
#
# COMPACT_ATOMS: atom_id res chain seq x y z
N ALA A 1 -6.50 10.72 -3.64
CA ALA A 1 -5.06 10.71 -3.93
C ALA A 1 -4.71 9.40 -4.61
N THR A 2 -3.77 9.42 -5.55
CA THR A 2 -3.27 8.23 -6.24
C THR A 2 -1.75 8.32 -6.39
N GLY A 3 -1.08 7.18 -6.46
CA GLY A 3 0.37 7.10 -6.69
C GLY A 3 0.83 5.64 -6.72
N ASN A 4 2.14 5.43 -6.68
CA ASN A 4 2.71 4.09 -6.57
C ASN A 4 3.83 4.08 -5.51
N VAL A 5 3.76 3.13 -4.57
CA VAL A 5 4.75 3.01 -3.48
C VAL A 5 6.09 2.43 -3.95
N LEU A 6 6.12 1.85 -5.15
CA LEU A 6 7.30 1.23 -5.77
C LEU A 6 7.99 2.12 -6.81
N ASP A 7 7.49 3.34 -7.09
CA ASP A 7 8.04 4.23 -8.14
C ASP A 7 9.54 4.55 -7.98
N ASN A 8 10.10 4.37 -6.78
CA ASN A 8 11.50 4.63 -6.46
C ASN A 8 12.23 3.39 -5.94
N ALA A 9 11.63 2.23 -6.07
CA ALA A 9 12.18 0.98 -5.58
C ALA A 9 12.68 0.13 -6.76
N GLU A 10 13.93 -0.32 -6.68
CA GLU A 10 14.51 -1.25 -7.65
C GLU A 10 15.11 -2.45 -6.90
N SER A 11 15.00 -3.63 -7.49
CA SER A 11 15.66 -4.85 -7.02
C SER A 11 16.52 -5.43 -8.14
N ALA A 12 17.69 -5.96 -7.76
CA ALA A 12 18.56 -6.70 -8.67
C ALA A 12 17.97 -8.08 -9.05
N ASP A 13 17.04 -8.58 -8.24
CA ASP A 13 16.54 -9.95 -8.27
C ASP A 13 15.19 -10.08 -8.98
N GLY A 14 14.66 -8.99 -9.54
CA GLY A 14 13.49 -8.99 -10.41
C GLY A 14 12.42 -7.98 -9.97
N PRO A 15 11.20 -8.09 -10.52
CA PRO A 15 10.13 -7.14 -10.23
C PRO A 15 9.71 -7.22 -8.77
N LEU A 16 9.43 -6.05 -8.20
CA LEU A 16 8.88 -5.89 -6.86
C LEU A 16 7.37 -6.07 -6.87
N THR A 17 6.85 -6.77 -5.87
CA THR A 17 5.41 -7.01 -5.70
C THR A 17 5.01 -6.74 -4.26
N VAL A 18 4.01 -5.90 -4.04
CA VAL A 18 3.40 -5.74 -2.72
C VAL A 18 2.58 -6.99 -2.42
N THR A 19 2.81 -7.60 -1.24
CA THR A 19 2.06 -8.78 -0.79
C THR A 19 0.98 -8.42 0.22
N SER A 20 1.26 -7.47 1.10
CA SER A 20 0.33 -7.03 2.15
C SER A 20 0.63 -5.62 2.61
N PHE A 21 -0.37 -4.99 3.24
CA PHE A 21 -0.21 -3.68 3.88
C PHE A 21 -0.93 -3.61 5.21
N THR A 22 -0.41 -2.76 6.10
CA THR A 22 -0.98 -2.51 7.42
C THR A 22 -1.45 -1.06 7.49
N VAL A 23 -2.72 -0.86 7.86
CA VAL A 23 -3.32 0.45 8.12
C VAL A 23 -4.21 0.36 9.37
N GLY A 24 -4.14 1.37 10.25
CA GLY A 24 -4.90 1.36 11.51
C GLY A 24 -4.59 0.18 12.43
N GLY A 25 -3.41 -0.43 12.31
CA GLY A 25 -3.01 -1.61 13.08
C GLY A 25 -3.49 -2.96 12.54
N ASN A 26 -4.25 -2.98 11.45
CA ASN A 26 -4.74 -4.20 10.80
C ASN A 26 -3.97 -4.46 9.50
N THR A 27 -3.72 -5.74 9.19
CA THR A 27 -3.04 -6.17 7.96
C THR A 27 -4.05 -6.70 6.94
N TYR A 28 -3.87 -6.29 5.69
CA TYR A 28 -4.68 -6.61 4.53
C TYR A 28 -3.80 -7.12 3.39
N ASN A 29 -4.37 -7.88 2.46
CA ASN A 29 -3.65 -8.35 1.30
C ASN A 29 -3.58 -7.24 0.25
N ALA A 30 -2.54 -7.27 -0.59
CA ALA A 30 -2.51 -6.39 -1.75
C ALA A 30 -3.72 -6.65 -2.67
N GLY A 31 -4.34 -5.57 -3.15
CA GLY A 31 -5.59 -5.58 -3.91
C GLY A 31 -6.85 -5.44 -3.05
N ASP A 32 -6.76 -5.57 -1.73
CA ASP A 32 -7.90 -5.32 -0.85
C ASP A 32 -8.23 -3.82 -0.81
N THR A 33 -9.53 -3.53 -0.83
CA THR A 33 -10.07 -2.20 -0.54
C THR A 33 -10.49 -2.13 0.92
N VAL A 34 -9.96 -1.15 1.64
CA VAL A 34 -10.17 -0.96 3.08
C VAL A 34 -10.94 0.33 3.32
N THR A 35 -12.09 0.20 3.97
CA THR A 35 -12.85 1.34 4.46
C THR A 35 -12.32 1.78 5.82
N LEU A 36 -11.90 3.03 5.91
CA LEU A 36 -11.38 3.70 7.09
C LEU A 36 -12.33 4.84 7.48
N ALA A 37 -12.15 5.38 8.69
CA ALA A 37 -12.91 6.55 9.11
C ALA A 37 -12.61 7.78 8.23
N GLU A 38 -11.38 7.84 7.71
CA GLU A 38 -10.83 8.92 6.89
C GLU A 38 -11.23 8.83 5.41
N GLY A 39 -11.58 7.63 4.93
CA GLY A 39 -11.85 7.37 3.52
C GLY A 39 -11.66 5.90 3.14
N GLU A 40 -11.56 5.64 1.85
CA GLU A 40 -11.33 4.31 1.29
C GLU A 40 -9.93 4.21 0.70
N LEU A 41 -9.17 3.19 1.08
CA LEU A 41 -7.82 2.93 0.61
C LEU A 41 -7.77 1.60 -0.16
N THR A 42 -7.10 1.59 -1.31
CA THR A 42 -6.68 0.37 -2.00
C THR A 42 -5.19 0.46 -2.27
N LEU A 43 -4.43 -0.61 -2.02
CA LEU A 43 -3.03 -0.77 -2.45
C LEU A 43 -2.89 -2.09 -3.20
N ASN A 44 -2.53 -2.02 -4.47
CA ASN A 44 -2.42 -3.16 -5.38
C ASN A 44 -1.03 -3.81 -5.30
N ALA A 45 -0.94 -5.03 -5.83
CA ALA A 45 0.30 -5.80 -5.86
C ALA A 45 1.41 -5.14 -6.70
N ASP A 46 1.05 -4.32 -7.70
CA ASP A 46 1.98 -3.53 -8.51
C ASP A 46 2.45 -2.23 -7.82
N GLY A 47 2.05 -2.02 -6.55
CA GLY A 47 2.38 -0.85 -5.75
C GLY A 47 1.47 0.35 -5.99
N SER A 48 0.60 0.33 -7.01
CA SER A 48 -0.34 1.41 -7.24
C SER A 48 -1.35 1.49 -6.09
N TYR A 49 -1.61 2.71 -5.60
CA TYR A 49 -2.58 2.94 -4.55
C TYR A 49 -3.58 4.04 -4.92
N THR A 50 -4.78 3.91 -4.35
CA THR A 50 -5.83 4.92 -4.41
C THR A 50 -6.37 5.17 -3.01
N PHE A 51 -6.46 6.44 -2.61
CA PHE A 51 -7.13 6.86 -1.39
C PHE A 51 -8.23 7.87 -1.72
N THR A 52 -9.47 7.52 -1.42
CA THR A 52 -10.65 8.38 -1.61
C THR A 52 -11.10 8.87 -0.24
N PRO A 53 -10.80 10.12 0.17
CA PRO A 53 -11.23 10.62 1.47
C PRO A 53 -12.76 10.72 1.56
N ASN A 54 -13.31 10.50 2.75
CA ASN A 54 -14.73 10.72 3.01
C ASN A 54 -15.08 12.22 2.89
N ASP A 55 -16.32 12.52 2.51
CA ASP A 55 -16.80 13.90 2.45
C ASP A 55 -16.59 14.61 3.79
N ASN A 56 -15.97 15.79 3.74
CA ASN A 56 -15.60 16.61 4.90
C ASN A 56 -14.47 16.06 5.79
N PHE A 57 -13.68 15.07 5.33
CA PHE A 57 -12.45 14.71 6.01
C PHE A 57 -11.43 15.87 5.95
N ASN A 58 -11.06 16.40 7.12
CA ASN A 58 -10.09 17.49 7.28
C ASN A 58 -8.84 17.05 8.08
N GLY A 59 -8.68 15.75 8.32
CA GLY A 59 -7.60 15.19 9.13
C GLY A 59 -6.37 14.80 8.31
N ALA A 60 -5.37 14.23 9.00
CA ALA A 60 -4.19 13.67 8.36
C ALA A 60 -4.50 12.30 7.74
N VAL A 61 -3.99 12.05 6.52
CA VAL A 61 -4.11 10.74 5.87
C VAL A 61 -3.40 9.68 6.72
N PRO A 62 -4.01 8.50 6.94
CA PRO A 62 -3.40 7.45 7.75
C PRO A 62 -2.07 6.99 7.14
N VAL A 63 -1.08 6.79 8.02
CA VAL A 63 0.20 6.18 7.63
C VAL A 63 -0.02 4.70 7.40
N ILE A 64 0.53 4.18 6.31
CA ILE A 64 0.52 2.76 5.99
C ILE A 64 1.94 2.22 6.00
N THR A 65 2.09 0.94 6.32
CA THR A 65 3.31 0.18 6.07
C THR A 65 2.98 -1.00 5.17
N TYR A 66 3.92 -1.48 4.39
CA TYR A 66 3.68 -2.55 3.42
C TYR A 66 4.84 -3.53 3.35
N ILE A 67 4.53 -4.74 2.90
CA ILE A 67 5.50 -5.81 2.67
C ILE A 67 5.62 -6.01 1.16
N VAL A 68 6.85 -5.93 0.68
CA VAL A 68 7.22 -6.15 -0.71
C VAL A 68 8.01 -7.46 -0.80
N THR A 69 7.85 -8.17 -1.91
CA THR A 69 8.65 -9.33 -2.28
C THR A 69 9.26 -9.09 -3.65
N ASP A 70 10.53 -9.45 -3.83
CA ASP A 70 11.20 -9.39 -5.12
C ASP A 70 11.12 -10.71 -5.90
N GLY A 71 11.73 -10.75 -7.08
CA GLY A 71 11.74 -11.94 -7.95
C GLY A 71 12.51 -13.15 -7.40
N ALA A 72 13.36 -12.96 -6.39
CA ALA A 72 14.03 -14.06 -5.66
C ALA A 72 13.22 -14.56 -4.45
N GLY A 73 12.17 -13.83 -4.06
CA GLY A 73 11.35 -14.14 -2.89
C GLY A 73 11.83 -13.45 -1.61
N ASP A 74 12.80 -12.54 -1.69
CA ASP A 74 13.25 -11.77 -0.54
C ASP A 74 12.18 -10.74 -0.14
N THR A 75 11.95 -10.61 1.17
CA THR A 75 10.88 -9.75 1.71
C THR A 75 11.44 -8.50 2.37
N GLN A 76 10.91 -7.34 1.99
CA GLN A 76 11.23 -6.06 2.60
C GLN A 76 9.97 -5.43 3.20
N ARG A 77 10.10 -4.86 4.40
CA ARG A 77 9.08 -4.03 5.03
C ARG A 77 9.44 -2.55 4.85
N SER A 78 8.49 -1.72 4.45
CA SER A 78 8.60 -0.26 4.40
C SER A 78 7.45 0.44 5.11
#